data_AF-A0A372BNX4-F1
#
_entry.id   AF-A0A372BNX4-F1
#
_cell.length_a   1.000
_cell.length_b   1.000
_cell.length_c   1.000
_cell.angle_alpha   90.00
_cell.angle_beta   90.00
_cell.angle_gamma   90.00
#
_symmetry.space_group_name_H-M   'P 1'
#
loop_
_entity.id
_entity.type
_entity.pdbx_description
1 polymer ?
#
loop_
_entity_poly.entity_id
_entity_poly.type
_entity_poly.pdbx_seq_one_letter_code
_entity_poly.pdbx_strand_id
1 'polypeptide(L)'
;MNYSQEANIVLDTKFKKMVKQRNRFAVFLSLIVLSIYFIFIGTATFRPELLAMPLEASKITVGLPIAAIVIVSSWLITGLYIFITNQYFDKQKEKLRKEYRYE
;
A
#
# COMPACT_ATOMS: atom_id res chain seq x y z
N MET A 1 -28.23 -4.55 -21.04
CA MET A 1 -26.95 -3.79 -20.99
C MET A 1 -27.23 -2.44 -20.36
N ASN A 2 -26.72 -2.20 -19.15
CA ASN A 2 -27.18 -1.15 -18.23
C ASN A 2 -26.20 0.05 -18.16
N TYR A 3 -25.59 0.38 -19.31
CA TYR A 3 -24.50 1.37 -19.45
C TYR A 3 -24.84 2.77 -18.90
N SER A 4 -26.12 3.15 -18.90
CA SER A 4 -26.56 4.44 -18.36
C SER A 4 -26.41 4.54 -16.84
N GLN A 5 -26.55 3.44 -16.11
CA GLN A 5 -26.39 3.41 -14.65
C GLN A 5 -24.91 3.49 -14.25
N GLU A 6 -24.02 2.77 -14.94
CA GLU A 6 -22.57 2.86 -14.70
C GLU A 6 -22.04 4.28 -14.92
N ALA A 7 -22.44 4.93 -16.01
CA ALA A 7 -22.07 6.31 -16.28
C ALA A 7 -22.55 7.27 -15.17
N ASN A 8 -23.75 7.04 -14.63
CA ASN A 8 -24.30 7.83 -13.53
C ASN A 8 -23.55 7.60 -12.20
N ILE A 9 -23.12 6.37 -11.91
CA ILE A 9 -22.35 6.05 -10.69
C ILE A 9 -20.97 6.71 -10.69
N VAL A 10 -20.28 6.76 -11.84
CA VAL A 10 -18.95 7.39 -11.94
C VAL A 10 -19.06 8.92 -11.79
N LEU A 11 -20.19 9.51 -12.17
CA LEU A 11 -20.48 10.93 -12.00
C LEU A 11 -20.91 11.30 -10.58
N ASP A 12 -21.43 10.33 -9.82
CA ASP A 12 -21.92 10.51 -8.45
C ASP A 12 -20.83 11.06 -7.50
N THR A 13 -21.25 12.01 -6.67
CA THR A 13 -20.33 12.74 -5.78
C THR A 13 -19.87 11.87 -4.60
N LYS A 14 -20.69 10.94 -4.09
CA LYS A 14 -20.26 9.98 -3.06
C LYS A 14 -19.19 9.05 -3.62
N PHE A 15 -19.38 8.52 -4.83
CA PHE A 15 -18.40 7.65 -5.47
C PHE A 15 -17.04 8.35 -5.68
N LYS A 16 -17.05 9.58 -6.23
CA LYS A 16 -15.82 10.38 -6.38
C LYS A 16 -15.11 10.66 -5.05
N LYS A 17 -15.86 10.98 -3.98
CA LYS A 17 -15.30 11.19 -2.63
C LYS A 17 -14.66 9.91 -2.08
N MET A 18 -15.30 8.75 -2.29
CA MET A 18 -14.75 7.46 -1.90
C MET A 18 -13.43 7.18 -2.62
N VAL A 19 -13.40 7.27 -3.96
CA VAL A 19 -12.18 7.03 -4.74
C VAL A 19 -11.05 7.96 -4.30
N LYS A 20 -11.33 9.24 -4.05
CA LYS A 20 -10.33 10.20 -3.59
C LYS A 20 -9.74 9.84 -2.22
N GLN A 21 -10.56 9.36 -1.28
CA GLN A 21 -10.08 8.89 0.02
C GLN A 21 -9.20 7.64 -0.12
N ARG A 22 -9.62 6.67 -0.94
CA ARG A 22 -8.82 5.45 -1.22
C ARG A 22 -7.47 5.81 -1.79
N ASN A 23 -7.47 6.71 -2.77
CA ASN A 23 -6.26 7.10 -3.48
C ASN A 23 -5.30 7.85 -2.57
N ARG A 24 -5.78 8.75 -1.71
CA ARG A 24 -4.94 9.42 -0.70
C ARG A 24 -4.28 8.42 0.24
N PHE A 25 -5.04 7.42 0.70
CA PHE A 25 -4.49 6.38 1.56
C PHE A 25 -3.44 5.53 0.83
N ALA A 26 -3.72 5.10 -0.40
CA ALA A 26 -2.77 4.36 -1.23
C ALA A 26 -1.47 5.15 -1.48
N VAL A 27 -1.58 6.43 -1.83
CA VAL A 27 -0.43 7.32 -2.03
C VAL A 27 0.37 7.48 -0.74
N PHE A 28 -0.29 7.66 0.41
CA PHE A 28 0.39 7.76 1.69
C PHE A 28 1.18 6.48 2.02
N LEU A 29 0.59 5.29 1.85
CA LEU A 29 1.30 4.03 2.07
C LEU A 29 2.44 3.83 1.06
N SER A 30 2.22 4.21 -0.20
CA SER A 30 3.27 4.18 -1.22
C SER A 30 4.45 5.07 -0.84
N LEU A 31 4.21 6.28 -0.33
CA LEU A 31 5.28 7.17 0.13
C LEU A 31 6.06 6.58 1.32
N ILE A 32 5.39 5.87 2.23
CA ILE A 32 6.06 5.18 3.34
C ILE A 32 7.00 4.10 2.80
N VAL A 33 6.50 3.20 1.95
CA VAL A 33 7.31 2.11 1.35
C VAL A 33 8.47 2.70 0.55
N LEU A 34 8.21 3.74 -0.24
CA LEU A 34 9.21 4.43 -1.04
C LEU A 34 10.30 5.06 -0.17
N SER A 35 9.93 5.67 0.96
CA SER A 35 10.88 6.26 1.90
C SER A 35 11.79 5.20 2.52
N ILE A 36 11.22 4.08 2.99
CA ILE A 36 11.99 2.95 3.52
C ILE A 36 12.97 2.42 2.47
N TYR A 37 12.50 2.26 1.23
CA TYR A 37 13.30 1.76 0.12
C TYR A 37 14.46 2.70 -0.24
N PHE A 38 14.21 4.01 -0.32
CA PHE A 38 15.26 4.98 -0.59
C PHE A 38 16.27 5.10 0.55
N ILE A 39 15.84 5.00 1.80
CA ILE A 39 16.77 4.97 2.94
C ILE A 39 17.68 3.74 2.83
N PHE A 40 17.11 2.56 2.53
CA PHE A 40 17.89 1.33 2.38
C PHE A 40 18.89 1.42 1.21
N ILE A 41 18.44 1.79 0.01
CA ILE A 41 19.32 1.92 -1.17
C ILE A 41 20.35 3.04 -0.97
N GLY A 42 19.94 4.17 -0.41
CA GLY A 42 20.83 5.28 -0.11
C GLY A 42 21.93 4.85 0.85
N THR A 43 21.58 4.11 1.91
CA THR A 43 22.57 3.52 2.82
C THR A 43 23.49 2.55 2.10
N ALA A 44 22.96 1.65 1.27
CA ALA A 44 23.75 0.69 0.51
C ALA A 44 24.71 1.35 -0.49
N THR A 45 24.34 2.51 -1.04
CA THR A 45 25.11 3.22 -2.07
C THR A 45 26.15 4.15 -1.46
N PHE A 46 25.77 4.96 -0.48
CA PHE A 46 26.65 5.98 0.10
C PHE A 46 27.45 5.47 1.30
N ARG A 47 26.96 4.44 2.00
CA ARG A 47 27.55 3.88 3.23
C ARG A 47 27.46 2.34 3.27
N PRO A 48 27.95 1.64 2.23
CA PRO A 48 27.87 0.17 2.16
C PRO A 48 28.52 -0.52 3.37
N GLU A 49 29.51 0.11 4.00
CA GLU A 49 30.18 -0.40 5.19
C GLU A 49 29.22 -0.74 6.32
N LEU A 50 28.12 0.01 6.48
CA LEU A 50 27.11 -0.22 7.53
C LEU A 50 26.35 -1.54 7.32
N LEU A 51 26.11 -1.91 6.06
CA LEU A 51 25.41 -3.15 5.70
C LEU A 51 26.36 -4.34 5.56
N ALA A 52 27.65 -4.08 5.33
CA ALA A 52 28.69 -5.10 5.20
C ALA A 52 29.25 -5.59 6.55
N MET A 53 28.90 -4.94 7.67
CA MET A 53 29.33 -5.37 9.00
C MET A 53 28.89 -6.82 9.28
N PRO A 54 29.82 -7.73 9.64
CA PRO A 54 29.46 -9.09 10.01
C PRO A 54 28.73 -9.11 11.36
N LEU A 55 27.73 -9.98 11.47
CA LEU A 55 27.12 -10.33 12.75
C LEU A 55 28.01 -11.37 13.43
N GLU A 56 28.71 -10.97 14.50
CA GLU A 56 29.56 -11.86 15.30
C GLU A 56 30.61 -12.63 14.46
N ALA A 57 30.97 -13.86 14.88
CA ALA A 57 31.91 -14.74 14.17
C ALA A 57 31.30 -15.40 12.90
N SER A 58 30.14 -14.91 12.43
CA SER A 58 29.44 -15.45 11.27
C SER A 58 29.80 -14.71 9.98
N LYS A 59 29.63 -15.40 8.84
CA LYS A 59 29.76 -14.81 7.49
C LYS A 59 28.54 -13.98 7.07
N ILE A 60 27.50 -13.92 7.91
CA ILE A 60 26.26 -13.16 7.63
C ILE A 60 26.50 -11.69 7.98
N THR A 61 26.17 -10.79 7.05
CA THR A 61 26.26 -9.35 7.27
C THR A 61 24.94 -8.76 7.79
N VAL A 62 25.02 -7.65 8.50
CA VAL A 62 23.87 -6.89 9.04
C VAL A 62 22.90 -6.48 7.93
N GLY A 63 23.38 -6.31 6.70
CA GLY A 63 22.55 -6.01 5.54
C GLY A 63 21.47 -7.06 5.26
N LEU A 64 21.73 -8.34 5.53
CA LEU A 64 20.77 -9.41 5.25
C LEU A 64 19.52 -9.33 6.15
N PRO A 65 19.63 -9.26 7.50
CA PRO A 65 18.47 -9.03 8.36
C PRO A 65 17.75 -7.72 8.06
N ILE A 66 18.49 -6.63 7.79
CA ILE A 66 17.87 -5.34 7.46
C ILE A 66 17.04 -5.46 6.17
N ALA A 67 17.59 -6.07 5.12
CA ALA A 67 16.85 -6.28 3.87
C ALA A 67 15.60 -7.14 4.10
N ALA A 68 15.68 -8.19 4.92
CA ALA A 68 14.53 -9.02 5.27
C ALA A 68 13.45 -8.20 5.98
N ILE A 69 13.81 -7.35 6.95
CA ILE A 69 12.88 -6.46 7.65
C ILE A 69 12.20 -5.51 6.67
N VAL A 70 12.94 -4.93 5.72
CA VAL A 70 12.37 -4.05 4.68
C VAL A 70 11.33 -4.80 3.85
N ILE A 71 11.62 -6.01 3.39
CA ILE A 71 10.68 -6.83 2.61
C ILE A 71 9.42 -7.15 3.42
N VAL A 72 9.59 -7.65 4.65
CA VAL A 72 8.46 -7.99 5.53
C VAL A 72 7.62 -6.75 5.83
N SER A 73 8.24 -5.61 6.09
CA SER A 73 7.50 -4.35 6.32
C SER A 73 6.66 -3.94 5.11
N SER A 74 7.18 -4.12 3.89
CA SER A 74 6.46 -3.82 2.64
C SER A 74 5.23 -4.72 2.47
N TRP A 75 5.38 -6.02 2.74
CA TRP A 75 4.25 -6.96 2.74
C TRP A 75 3.21 -6.64 3.81
N LEU A 76 3.63 -6.28 5.03
CA LEU A 76 2.73 -5.89 6.10
C LEU A 76 1.95 -4.62 5.75
N ILE A 77 2.60 -3.60 5.19
CA ILE A 77 1.95 -2.37 4.74
C ILE A 77 0.94 -2.67 3.62
N THR A 78 1.30 -3.55 2.67
CA THR A 78 0.40 -3.98 1.59
C THR A 78 -0.80 -4.77 2.12
N GLY A 79 -0.59 -5.69 3.06
CA GLY A 79 -1.66 -6.43 3.72
C GLY A 79 -2.60 -5.53 4.52
N LEU A 80 -2.03 -4.59 5.28
CA LEU A 80 -2.79 -3.58 6.03
C LEU A 80 -3.63 -2.69 5.10
N TYR A 81 -3.05 -2.27 3.96
CA TYR A 81 -3.77 -1.54 2.92
C TYR A 81 -4.99 -2.30 2.44
N ILE A 82 -4.81 -3.57 2.06
CA ILE A 82 -5.87 -4.43 1.54
C ILE A 82 -6.95 -4.62 2.60
N PHE A 83 -6.57 -4.94 3.84
CA PHE A 83 -7.50 -5.15 4.93
C PHE A 83 -8.38 -3.90 5.19
N ILE A 84 -7.75 -2.73 5.34
CA ILE A 84 -8.47 -1.46 5.60
C ILE A 84 -9.35 -1.10 4.41
N THR A 85 -8.82 -1.26 3.19
CA THR A 85 -9.55 -0.91 1.96
C THR A 85 -10.77 -1.81 1.79
N ASN A 86 -10.63 -3.12 1.99
CA ASN A 86 -11.75 -4.06 1.88
C ASN A 86 -12.81 -3.75 2.95
N GLN A 87 -12.42 -3.56 4.21
CA GLN A 87 -13.33 -3.27 5.31
C GLN A 87 -14.14 -1.98 5.11
N TYR A 88 -13.49 -0.91 4.62
CA TYR A 88 -14.10 0.41 4.51
C TYR A 88 -14.81 0.63 3.17
N PHE A 89 -14.23 0.17 2.06
CA PHE A 89 -14.79 0.41 0.73
C PHE A 89 -15.85 -0.61 0.36
N ASP A 90 -15.74 -1.88 0.73
CA ASP A 90 -16.77 -2.86 0.35
C ASP A 90 -18.10 -2.57 1.06
N LYS A 91 -18.07 -2.12 2.32
CA LYS A 91 -19.29 -1.63 3.01
C LYS A 91 -19.97 -0.48 2.28
N GLN A 92 -19.20 0.40 1.65
CA GLN A 92 -19.76 1.54 0.92
C GLN A 92 -20.16 1.17 -0.51
N LYS A 93 -19.43 0.27 -1.18
CA LYS A 93 -19.84 -0.31 -2.45
C LYS A 93 -21.16 -1.05 -2.31
N GLU A 94 -21.36 -1.81 -1.23
CA GLU A 94 -22.59 -2.55 -1.00
C GLU A 94 -23.80 -1.62 -0.81
N LYS A 95 -23.61 -0.46 -0.17
CA LYS A 95 -24.65 0.58 -0.06
C LYS A 95 -25.01 1.16 -1.43
N LEU A 96 -24.03 1.51 -2.25
CA LEU A 96 -24.26 2.00 -3.61
C LEU A 96 -24.92 0.92 -4.49
N ARG A 97 -24.51 -0.34 -4.35
CA ARG A 97 -25.08 -1.47 -5.09
C ARG A 97 -26.56 -1.67 -4.77
N LYS A 98 -26.94 -1.55 -3.49
CA LYS A 98 -28.33 -1.58 -3.03
C LYS A 98 -29.13 -0.35 -3.51
N GLU A 99 -28.53 0.84 -3.51
CA GLU A 99 -29.16 2.10 -3.96
C GLU A 99 -29.50 2.07 -5.46
N TYR A 100 -28.62 1.50 -6.28
CA TYR A 100 -28.80 1.41 -7.74
C TYR A 100 -29.38 0.06 -8.24
N ARG A 101 -29.74 -0.88 -7.33
CA ARG A 101 -30.21 -2.25 -7.67
C ARG A 101 -29.36 -2.92 -8.75
N TYR A 102 -28.04 -2.82 -8.61
CA TYR A 102 -27.10 -3.43 -9.54
C TYR A 102 -26.73 -4.83 -9.03
N GLU A 103 -27.14 -5.90 -9.71
CA GLU A 103 -26.84 -7.30 -9.35
C GLU A 103 -25.33 -7.61 -9.32
#